data_AF-J9FRY6-F1
#
_entry.id   AF-J9FRY6-F1
#
_cell.length_a   1.000
_cell.length_b   1.000
_cell.length_c   1.000
_cell.angle_alpha   90.00
_cell.angle_beta   90.00
_cell.angle_gamma   90.00
#
_symmetry.space_group_name_H-M   'P 1'
#
loop_
_entity.id
_entity.type
_entity.pdbx_description
1 polymer ?
#
loop_
_entity_poly.entity_id
_entity_poly.type
_entity_poly.pdbx_seq_one_letter_code
_entity_poly.pdbx_strand_id
1 'polypeptide(L)' 'MSDEIKRRTISLREKSGKKPGGQLGHKGNTRLMSEIPDKTENIQSNYCRACGKELSDIEGVEEYREECVGVRIVPEV' A
#
# COMPACT_ATOMS: atom_id res chain seq x y z
N MET A 1 6.33 -16.99 -47.23
CA MET A 1 5.18 -17.05 -46.30
C MET A 1 5.48 -16.07 -45.19
N SER A 2 4.61 -15.09 -45.02
CA SER A 2 4.83 -13.91 -44.18
C SER A 2 4.96 -14.27 -42.70
N ASP A 3 6.12 -13.98 -42.11
CA ASP A 3 6.33 -13.96 -40.67
C ASP A 3 5.54 -12.79 -40.08
N GLU A 4 4.24 -13.04 -39.86
CA GLU A 4 3.37 -12.12 -39.16
C GLU A 4 3.86 -12.01 -37.72
N ILE A 5 4.36 -10.83 -37.35
CA ILE A 5 4.77 -10.50 -35.98
C ILE A 5 3.53 -10.58 -35.08
N LYS A 6 3.28 -11.77 -34.51
CA LYS A 6 2.21 -12.00 -33.53
C LYS A 6 2.51 -11.14 -32.29
N ARG A 7 1.90 -9.95 -32.24
CA ARG A 7 1.93 -9.11 -31.04
C ARG A 7 1.22 -9.87 -29.92
N ARG A 8 1.93 -10.20 -28.84
CA ARG A 8 1.35 -10.83 -27.63
C ARG A 8 0.53 -9.79 -26.88
N THR A 9 -0.67 -9.50 -27.38
CA THR A 9 -1.62 -8.54 -26.80
C THR A 9 -2.50 -9.16 -25.70
N ILE A 10 -2.38 -10.47 -25.47
CA ILE A 10 -3.18 -11.20 -24.49
C ILE A 10 -2.29 -11.85 -23.42
N SER A 11 -2.68 -11.66 -22.17
CA SER A 11 -2.05 -12.31 -21.03
C SER A 11 -2.11 -13.83 -21.19
N LEU A 12 -0.95 -14.50 -21.12
CA LEU A 12 -0.84 -15.96 -21.07
C LEU A 12 -1.16 -16.55 -19.69
N ARG A 13 -1.35 -15.71 -18.66
CA ARG A 13 -1.73 -16.19 -17.32
C ARG A 13 -3.18 -16.67 -17.33
N GLU A 14 -3.39 -17.83 -16.71
CA GLU A 14 -4.71 -18.29 -16.31
C GLU A 14 -5.28 -17.37 -15.21
N LYS A 15 -6.58 -17.08 -15.30
CA LYS A 15 -7.29 -16.32 -14.27
C LYS A 15 -7.37 -17.17 -13.02
N SER A 16 -6.92 -16.65 -11.88
CA SER A 16 -6.89 -17.40 -10.62
C SER A 16 -8.28 -17.77 -10.09
N GLY A 17 -9.34 -17.07 -10.52
CA GLY A 17 -10.73 -17.29 -10.07
C GLY A 17 -10.96 -17.02 -8.57
N LYS A 18 -9.92 -16.66 -7.82
CA LYS A 18 -9.99 -16.38 -6.39
C LYS A 18 -10.70 -15.05 -6.17
N LYS A 19 -11.60 -15.00 -5.17
CA LYS A 19 -12.24 -13.76 -4.76
C LYS A 19 -11.16 -12.73 -4.38
N PRO A 20 -11.31 -11.46 -4.76
CA PRO A 20 -10.43 -10.41 -4.29
C PRO A 20 -10.59 -10.26 -2.77
N GLY A 21 -9.49 -10.42 -2.03
CA GLY A 21 -9.43 -10.21 -0.57
C GLY A 21 -9.37 -11.49 0.26
N GLY A 22 -8.65 -11.38 1.39
CA GLY A 22 -8.62 -12.32 2.51
C GLY A 22 -7.92 -13.66 2.23
N GLN A 23 -6.75 -13.88 2.83
CA GLN A 23 -6.18 -15.22 2.90
C GLN A 23 -7.15 -16.13 3.67
N LEU A 24 -7.54 -17.27 3.10
CA LEU A 24 -8.51 -18.18 3.72
C LEU A 24 -8.01 -18.61 5.10
N GLY A 25 -8.82 -18.39 6.14
CA GLY A 25 -8.43 -18.63 7.54
C GLY A 25 -7.85 -17.44 8.28
N HIS A 26 -7.54 -16.33 7.60
CA HIS A 26 -7.05 -15.11 8.22
C HIS A 26 -8.14 -14.03 8.17
N LYS A 27 -8.68 -13.67 9.33
CA LYS A 27 -9.46 -12.43 9.43
C LYS A 27 -8.53 -11.27 9.14
N GLY A 28 -8.89 -10.45 8.17
CA GLY A 28 -8.23 -9.16 7.99
C GLY A 28 -8.40 -8.36 9.27
N ASN A 29 -7.31 -7.91 9.87
CA ASN A 29 -7.36 -6.94 10.95
C ASN A 29 -7.08 -5.56 10.34
N THR A 30 -7.99 -4.63 10.54
CA THR A 30 -7.74 -3.23 10.21
C THR A 30 -6.69 -2.70 11.19
N ARG A 31 -5.72 -1.91 10.72
CA ARG A 31 -4.78 -1.23 11.62
C ARG A 31 -5.58 -0.35 12.60
N LEU A 32 -5.42 -0.60 13.89
CA LEU A 32 -5.95 0.25 14.95
C LEU A 32 -4.95 1.36 15.26
N MET A 33 -5.39 2.40 15.97
CA MET A 33 -4.51 3.43 16.54
C MET A 33 -4.43 3.26 18.05
N SER A 34 -3.22 3.28 18.60
CA SER A 34 -2.96 3.44 20.02
C SER A 34 -3.25 4.87 20.45
N GLU A 35 -3.90 5.02 21.61
CA GLU A 35 -4.06 6.33 22.27
C GLU A 35 -2.72 6.91 22.74
N ILE A 36 -1.73 6.04 22.99
CA ILE A 36 -0.41 6.41 23.52
C ILE A 36 0.66 5.67 22.70
N PRO A 37 1.18 6.27 21.61
CA PRO A 37 2.25 5.67 20.81
C PRO A 37 3.62 5.87 21.49
N ASP A 38 4.51 4.88 21.37
CA ASP A 38 5.90 5.00 21.85
C ASP A 38 6.71 6.05 21.07
N LYS A 39 6.39 6.22 19.78
CA LYS A 39 7.03 7.17 18.86
C LYS A 39 6.03 7.71 17.86
N THR A 40 6.15 8.98 17.52
CA THR A 40 5.40 9.63 16.43
C THR A 40 6.39 10.28 15.47
N GLU A 41 6.19 10.07 14.18
CA GLU A 41 6.96 10.70 13.11
C GLU A 41 6.02 11.48 12.19
N ASN A 42 6.32 12.75 11.96
CA ASN A 42 5.59 13.57 11.00
C ASN A 42 6.20 13.38 9.61
N ILE A 43 5.40 12.87 8.68
CA ILE A 43 5.81 12.67 7.28
C ILE A 43 5.10 13.71 6.42
N GLN A 44 5.87 14.60 5.81
CA GLN A 44 5.38 15.57 4.83
C GLN A 44 5.96 15.25 3.45
N SER A 45 5.16 15.43 2.41
CA SER A 45 5.66 15.34 1.04
C SER A 45 6.52 16.55 0.71
N ASN A 46 7.71 16.32 0.15
CA ASN A 46 8.59 17.40 -0.31
C ASN A 46 8.15 17.98 -1.66
N TYR A 47 7.09 17.44 -2.27
CA TYR A 47 6.59 17.89 -3.57
C TYR A 47 5.06 17.84 -3.67
N CYS A 48 4.51 18.72 -4.50
CA CYS A 48 3.08 18.76 -4.80
C CYS A 48 2.68 17.60 -5.71
N ARG A 49 1.70 16.79 -5.30
CA ARG A 49 1.19 15.67 -6.11
C ARG A 49 0.54 16.10 -7.43
N ALA A 50 0.02 17.33 -7.51
CA ALA A 50 -0.66 17.84 -8.70
C ALA A 50 0.31 18.46 -9.73
N CYS A 51 1.33 19.20 -9.28
CA CYS A 51 2.21 19.96 -10.17
C CYS A 51 3.71 19.65 -10.04
N GLY A 52 4.11 18.82 -9.07
CA GLY A 52 5.51 18.41 -8.87
C GLY A 52 6.44 19.48 -8.29
N LYS A 53 5.94 20.67 -7.95
CA LYS A 53 6.74 21.72 -7.32
C LYS A 53 7.20 21.32 -5.92
N GLU A 54 8.37 21.82 -5.53
CA GLU A 54 8.93 21.63 -4.20
C GLU A 54 8.07 22.27 -3.11
N LEU A 55 7.94 21.57 -1.97
CA LEU A 55 7.15 21.98 -0.80
C LEU A 55 7.99 22.01 0.49
N SER A 56 9.32 21.86 0.40
CA SER A 56 10.21 21.74 1.56
C SER A 56 10.10 22.92 2.54
N ASP A 57 9.85 24.13 2.03
CA ASP A 57 9.74 25.37 2.82
C ASP A 57 8.29 25.79 3.10
N ILE A 58 7.32 24.93 2.83
CA ILE A 58 5.90 25.23 2.99
C ILE A 58 5.38 24.47 4.22
N GLU A 59 4.76 25.20 5.15
CA GLU A 59 4.10 24.59 6.31
C GLU A 59 2.87 23.78 5.86
N GLY A 60 2.88 22.49 6.21
CA GLY A 60 1.74 21.59 6.02
C GLY A 60 0.82 21.57 7.25
N VAL A 61 -0.44 21.20 7.01
CA VAL A 61 -1.38 20.83 8.09
C VAL A 61 -1.59 19.32 8.07
N GLU A 62 -1.85 18.73 9.24
CA GLU A 62 -2.11 17.30 9.38
C GLU A 62 -3.38 16.93 8.60
N GLU A 63 -3.23 16.20 7.49
CA GLU A 63 -4.36 15.70 6.70
C GLU A 63 -4.90 14.38 7.26
N TYR A 64 -4.00 13.50 7.70
CA TYR A 64 -4.35 12.21 8.30
C TYR A 64 -3.25 11.70 9.24
N ARG A 65 -3.64 10.84 10.18
CA ARG A 65 -2.75 10.08 11.06
C ARG A 65 -2.93 8.60 10.78
N GLU A 66 -1.88 7.80 10.88
CA GLU A 66 -1.96 6.34 10.82
C GLU A 66 -0.96 5.70 11.81
N GLU A 67 -1.35 4.59 12.43
CA GLU A 67 -0.43 3.84 13.28
C GLU A 67 0.28 2.74 12.46
N CYS A 68 1.60 2.65 12.66
CA CYS A 68 2.44 1.62 12.09
C CYS A 68 2.86 0.58 13.13
N VAL A 69 1.91 -0.17 13.70
CA VAL A 69 2.28 -1.30 14.57
C VAL A 69 2.73 -2.48 13.70
N GLY A 70 3.99 -2.88 13.85
CA GLY A 70 4.49 -4.15 13.33
C GLY A 70 3.80 -5.31 14.04
N VAL A 71 3.10 -6.17 13.30
CA VAL A 71 2.44 -7.34 13.89
C VAL A 71 3.52 -8.34 14.30
N ARG A 72 3.68 -8.59 15.60
CA ARG A 72 4.53 -9.67 16.10
C ARG A 72 3.75 -10.98 15.99
N ILE A 73 4.03 -11.76 14.94
CA ILE A 73 3.47 -13.11 14.79
C ILE A 73 4.24 -14.04 15.72
N VAL A 74 3.56 -14.61 16.71
CA VAL A 74 4.09 -15.70 17.53
C VAL A 74 3.41 -16.99 17.07
N PRO A 75 4.16 -18.03 16.65
CA PRO A 75 3.57 -19.30 16.30
C PRO A 75 3.00 -19.98 17.56
N GLU A 76 1.77 -20.50 17.46
CA GLU A 76 1.24 -21.46 18.44
C GLU A 76 1.97 -22.80 18.21
N VAL A 77 2.57 -23.32 19.28
CA VAL A 77 3.22 -24.65 19.32
C VAL A 77 2.25 -25.66 19.91
#